data_AF-A0A164LB05-F1
#
_entry.id   AF-A0A164LB05-F1
#
_cell.length_a   1.000
_cell.length_b   1.000
_cell.length_c   1.000
_cell.angle_alpha   90.00
_cell.angle_beta   90.00
_cell.angle_gamma   90.00
#
_symmetry.space_group_name_H-M   'P 1'
#
loop_
_entity.id
_entity.type
_entity.pdbx_description
1 polymer ?
#
loop_
_entity_poly.entity_id
_entity_poly.type
_entity_poly.pdbx_seq_one_letter_code
_entity_poly.pdbx_strand_id
1 'polypeptide(L)'
;MKYVEQKYQKNDIQVRFTEDEDAAFYKWKDGDTYYLCIKILVHSLDANGNRRFKGRYFREFEEKVTSISYNKFVQNFLEDPEFREQYHTDGEKWTGIIAFKTEKGVNQKCESQIRRLNKTDVGKLKFKDFAGLKTFGLDGFSRAKYEKLMEIVEDEDMKMIEQAFADEKLVVNALRWTARGLAVGHAVRKVKTDLEIQQNMR
;
A
#
# COMPACT_ATOMS: atom_id res chain seq x y z
N MET A 1 9.48 -5.92 9.72
CA MET A 1 9.01 -6.32 8.35
C MET A 1 8.88 -5.12 7.40
N LYS A 2 9.36 -5.17 6.14
CA LYS A 2 9.46 -3.99 5.20
C LYS A 2 8.15 -3.23 4.85
N TYR A 3 6.97 -3.68 5.28
CA TYR A 3 5.67 -3.05 4.98
C TYR A 3 4.94 -2.50 6.22
N VAL A 4 5.53 -2.66 7.40
CA VAL A 4 4.90 -2.29 8.67
C VAL A 4 4.93 -0.77 8.87
N GLU A 5 6.07 -0.15 8.60
CA GLU A 5 6.21 1.29 8.71
C GLU A 5 5.39 1.99 7.64
N GLN A 6 4.36 2.70 8.09
CA GLN A 6 3.47 3.42 7.20
C GLN A 6 3.09 4.77 7.79
N LYS A 7 3.11 5.81 6.96
CA LYS A 7 2.64 7.15 7.31
C LYS A 7 1.50 7.56 6.39
N TYR A 8 0.48 8.18 6.98
CA TYR A 8 -0.67 8.76 6.30
C TYR A 8 -0.88 10.18 6.81
N GLN A 9 -1.32 11.08 5.92
CA GLN A 9 -1.56 12.47 6.27
C GLN A 9 -2.72 13.00 5.46
N LYS A 10 -3.63 13.71 6.13
CA LYS A 10 -4.74 14.44 5.51
C LYS A 10 -4.99 15.69 6.33
N ASN A 11 -5.02 16.84 5.67
CA ASN A 11 -5.10 18.15 6.33
C ASN A 11 -4.00 18.29 7.39
N ASP A 12 -4.38 18.67 8.60
CA ASP A 12 -3.54 18.81 9.78
C ASP A 12 -3.31 17.48 10.52
N ILE A 13 -3.90 16.36 10.12
CA ILE A 13 -3.71 15.09 10.83
C ILE A 13 -2.66 14.21 10.15
N GLN A 14 -1.74 13.67 10.95
CA GLN A 14 -0.78 12.65 10.56
C GLN A 14 -0.94 11.40 11.43
N VAL A 15 -1.05 10.25 10.78
CA VAL A 15 -1.09 8.93 11.41
C VAL A 15 0.15 8.16 11.02
N ARG A 16 0.86 7.60 12.01
CA ARG A 16 2.04 6.78 11.79
C ARG A 16 1.87 5.42 12.43
N PHE A 17 2.14 4.38 11.66
CA PHE A 17 2.23 2.99 12.08
C PHE A 17 3.71 2.60 12.13
N THR A 18 4.17 2.07 13.26
CA THR A 18 5.54 1.60 13.48
C THR A 18 5.51 0.27 14.21
N GLU A 19 6.46 -0.60 13.89
CA GLU A 19 6.71 -1.82 14.67
C GLU A 19 7.18 -1.40 16.07
N ASP A 20 6.65 -2.03 17.12
CA ASP A 20 7.13 -1.88 18.49
C ASP A 20 8.00 -3.09 18.83
N GLU A 21 9.29 -2.99 18.50
CA GLU A 21 10.27 -4.07 18.66
C GLU A 21 10.56 -4.40 20.13
N ASP A 22 10.37 -3.44 21.04
CA ASP A 22 10.55 -3.67 22.48
C ASP A 22 9.39 -4.51 23.02
N ALA A 23 8.14 -4.15 22.70
CA ALA A 23 6.97 -4.95 23.09
C ALA A 23 7.02 -6.37 22.49
N ALA A 24 7.51 -6.48 21.26
CA ALA A 24 7.80 -7.75 20.60
C ALA A 24 8.81 -8.62 21.38
N PHE A 25 9.90 -8.00 21.84
CA PHE A 25 10.97 -8.68 22.57
C PHE A 25 10.50 -9.20 23.94
N TYR A 26 9.69 -8.44 24.67
CA TYR A 26 9.16 -8.88 25.96
C TYR A 26 8.25 -10.11 25.83
N LYS A 27 7.41 -10.19 24.80
CA LYS A 27 6.58 -11.38 24.55
C LYS A 27 7.39 -12.63 24.24
N TRP A 28 8.48 -12.47 23.48
CA TRP A 28 9.39 -13.58 23.21
C TRP A 28 10.06 -14.11 24.48
N LYS A 29 10.42 -13.22 25.42
CA LYS A 29 10.99 -13.58 26.71
C LYS A 29 10.03 -14.39 27.59
N ASP A 30 8.73 -14.15 27.47
CA ASP A 30 7.68 -14.83 28.24
C ASP A 30 7.24 -16.18 27.63
N GLY A 31 7.86 -16.60 26.51
CA GLY A 31 7.62 -17.89 25.85
C GLY A 31 6.51 -17.86 24.79
N ASP A 32 5.91 -16.70 24.53
CA ASP A 32 4.89 -16.53 23.50
C ASP A 32 5.53 -16.41 22.10
N THR A 33 4.86 -16.99 21.10
CA THR A 33 5.23 -16.79 19.69
C THR A 33 5.03 -15.34 19.27
N TYR A 34 6.13 -14.65 18.93
CA TYR A 34 6.11 -13.30 18.38
C TYR A 34 5.67 -13.28 16.91
N TYR A 35 4.64 -12.50 16.58
CA TYR A 35 4.28 -12.27 15.17
C TYR A 35 4.37 -10.80 14.74
N LEU A 36 3.72 -9.85 15.45
CA LEU A 36 3.86 -8.41 15.18
C LEU A 36 3.22 -7.55 16.28
N CYS A 37 3.92 -6.54 16.78
CA CYS A 37 3.35 -5.49 17.65
C CYS A 37 3.43 -4.14 16.95
N ILE A 38 2.32 -3.38 16.97
CA ILE A 38 2.21 -2.13 16.22
C ILE A 38 1.82 -0.99 17.14
N LYS A 39 2.71 -0.01 17.19
CA LYS A 39 2.44 1.30 17.78
C LYS A 39 1.94 2.25 16.72
N ILE A 40 0.87 2.96 17.06
CA ILE A 40 0.22 3.90 16.16
C ILE A 40 0.12 5.24 16.84
N LEU A 41 0.66 6.27 16.19
CA LEU A 41 0.66 7.62 16.72
C LEU A 41 -0.12 8.54 15.80
N VAL A 42 -1.10 9.22 16.38
CA VAL A 42 -1.84 10.30 15.75
C VAL A 42 -1.28 11.62 16.25
N HIS A 43 -0.95 12.50 15.32
CA HIS A 43 -0.50 13.86 15.60
C HIS A 43 -1.33 14.85 14.80
N SER A 44 -1.62 16.00 15.41
CA SER A 44 -1.99 17.19 14.64
C SER A 44 -0.71 17.93 14.20
N LEU A 45 -0.79 18.61 13.06
CA LEU A 45 0.28 19.40 12.46
C LEU A 45 -0.09 20.87 12.59
N ASP A 46 0.82 21.67 13.11
CA ASP A 46 0.67 23.12 13.07
C ASP A 46 0.98 23.67 11.66
N ALA A 47 0.79 24.98 11.46
CA ALA A 47 1.08 25.66 10.20
C ALA A 47 2.56 25.54 9.74
N ASN A 48 3.48 25.25 10.67
CA ASN A 48 4.89 25.06 10.42
C ASN A 48 5.25 23.57 10.19
N GLY A 49 4.28 22.66 10.25
CA GLY A 49 4.48 21.22 10.11
C GLY A 49 5.00 20.52 11.37
N ASN A 50 5.07 21.21 12.51
CA ASN A 50 5.44 20.59 13.79
C ASN A 50 4.32 19.67 14.26
N ARG A 51 4.71 18.54 14.85
CA ARG A 51 3.78 17.51 15.30
C ARG A 51 3.43 17.76 16.75
N ARG A 52 2.14 17.91 17.02
CA ARG A 52 1.58 17.87 18.37
C ARG A 52 0.91 16.51 18.57
N PHE A 53 1.32 15.80 19.61
CA PHE A 53 0.74 14.50 19.95
C PHE A 53 -0.77 14.65 20.18
N LYS A 54 -1.55 13.74 19.59
CA LYS A 54 -3.00 13.68 19.74
C LYS A 54 -3.42 12.40 20.46
N GLY A 55 -2.99 11.24 19.98
CA GLY A 55 -3.37 9.98 20.58
C GLY A 55 -2.44 8.84 20.19
N ARG A 56 -2.45 7.79 21.01
CA ARG A 56 -1.68 6.57 20.82
C ARG A 56 -2.61 5.37 20.82
N TYR A 57 -2.36 4.50 19.87
CA TYR A 57 -3.03 3.21 19.76
C TYR A 57 -1.98 2.11 19.68
N PHE A 58 -2.35 0.93 20.14
CA PHE A 58 -1.49 -0.22 20.15
C PHE A 58 -2.27 -1.45 19.73
N ARG A 59 -1.67 -2.24 18.83
CA ARG A 59 -2.25 -3.49 18.38
C ARG A 59 -1.19 -4.59 18.39
N GLU A 60 -1.56 -5.69 19.01
CA GLU A 60 -0.81 -6.93 18.95
C GLU A 60 -1.43 -7.86 17.91
N PHE A 61 -0.59 -8.63 17.24
CA PHE A 61 -1.02 -9.71 16.37
C PHE A 61 -0.48 -11.01 16.93
N GLU A 62 -1.41 -11.89 17.33
CA GLU A 62 -1.13 -13.22 17.87
C GLU A 62 -0.87 -14.27 16.78
N GLU A 63 -1.12 -13.92 15.52
CA GLU A 63 -0.90 -14.79 14.37
C GLU A 63 -0.01 -14.11 13.32
N LYS A 64 0.58 -14.94 12.44
CA LYS A 64 1.43 -14.46 11.33
C LYS A 64 0.70 -13.46 10.45
N VAL A 65 1.19 -12.22 10.45
CA VAL A 65 0.62 -11.14 9.65
C VAL A 65 1.17 -11.16 8.24
N THR A 66 0.28 -11.18 7.24
CA THR A 66 0.66 -10.99 5.83
C THR A 66 0.56 -9.52 5.45
N SER A 67 1.22 -9.11 4.37
CA SER A 67 1.05 -7.75 3.82
C SER A 67 -0.43 -7.43 3.51
N ILE A 68 -1.22 -8.41 3.08
CA ILE A 68 -2.64 -8.21 2.77
C ILE A 68 -3.44 -7.94 4.05
N SER A 69 -3.31 -8.80 5.06
CA SER A 69 -4.04 -8.63 6.33
C SER A 69 -3.61 -7.36 7.07
N TYR A 70 -2.32 -7.01 7.00
CA TYR A 70 -1.81 -5.76 7.56
C TYR A 70 -2.41 -4.52 6.89
N ASN A 71 -2.41 -4.46 5.56
CA ASN A 71 -2.98 -3.30 4.86
C ASN A 71 -4.51 -3.21 5.03
N LYS A 72 -5.20 -4.34 5.22
CA LYS A 72 -6.62 -4.33 5.62
C LYS A 72 -6.81 -3.73 7.00
N PHE A 73 -5.94 -4.07 7.97
CA PHE A 73 -5.94 -3.42 9.29
C PHE A 73 -5.71 -1.92 9.17
N VAL A 74 -4.68 -1.48 8.43
CA VAL A 74 -4.37 -0.06 8.23
C VAL A 74 -5.57 0.66 7.60
N GLN A 75 -6.22 0.06 6.60
CA GLN A 75 -7.43 0.60 5.99
C GLN A 75 -8.53 0.82 7.04
N ASN A 76 -8.92 -0.21 7.78
CA ASN A 76 -9.95 -0.12 8.80
C ASN A 76 -9.56 0.91 9.88
N PHE A 77 -8.30 0.93 10.31
CA PHE A 77 -7.81 1.89 11.28
C PHE A 77 -7.92 3.34 10.80
N LEU A 78 -7.80 3.61 9.49
CA LEU A 78 -7.88 4.97 8.96
C LEU A 78 -9.32 5.40 8.65
N GLU A 79 -10.20 4.44 8.31
CA GLU A 79 -11.54 4.70 7.78
C GLU A 79 -12.67 4.50 8.82
N ASP A 80 -12.47 3.70 9.86
CA ASP A 80 -13.50 3.35 10.85
C ASP A 80 -13.11 3.76 12.28
N PRO A 81 -13.67 4.86 12.83
CA PRO A 81 -13.42 5.32 14.19
C PRO A 81 -13.80 4.33 15.29
N GLU A 82 -14.90 3.60 15.13
CA GLU A 82 -15.36 2.61 16.11
C GLU A 82 -14.40 1.42 16.15
N PHE A 83 -14.01 0.93 14.97
CA PHE A 83 -13.02 -0.15 14.87
C PHE A 83 -11.69 0.21 15.54
N ARG A 84 -11.22 1.45 15.44
CA ARG A 84 -9.91 1.81 15.99
C ARG A 84 -9.93 2.08 17.49
N GLU A 85 -11.10 2.36 18.07
CA GLU A 85 -11.26 2.66 19.49
C GLU A 85 -10.77 1.53 20.39
N GLN A 86 -10.99 0.27 19.98
CA GLN A 86 -10.53 -0.91 20.71
C GLN A 86 -9.00 -0.98 20.90
N TYR A 87 -8.24 -0.23 20.10
CA TYR A 87 -6.78 -0.19 20.17
C TYR A 87 -6.25 1.05 20.91
N HIS A 88 -7.12 1.92 21.42
CA HIS A 88 -6.71 3.17 22.06
C HIS A 88 -6.00 2.90 23.39
N THR A 89 -4.89 3.60 23.62
CA THR A 89 -4.07 3.43 24.84
C THR A 89 -3.84 4.73 25.61
N ASP A 90 -3.67 5.86 24.92
CA ASP A 90 -3.30 7.13 25.55
C ASP A 90 -3.68 8.34 24.68
N GLY A 91 -3.93 9.48 25.31
CA GLY A 91 -4.30 10.74 24.64
C GLY A 91 -5.77 10.89 24.24
N GLU A 92 -6.01 11.78 23.28
CA GLU A 92 -7.32 12.03 22.68
C GLU A 92 -7.67 10.94 21.65
N LYS A 93 -8.94 10.50 21.68
CA LYS A 93 -9.51 9.64 20.65
C LYS A 93 -9.69 10.41 19.36
N TRP A 94 -8.95 10.03 18.32
CA TRP A 94 -9.09 10.60 16.99
C TRP A 94 -10.27 9.98 16.24
N THR A 95 -11.25 10.82 15.89
CA THR A 95 -12.49 10.42 15.18
C THR A 95 -12.46 10.71 13.67
N GLY A 96 -11.36 11.26 13.16
CA GLY A 96 -11.25 11.63 11.76
C GLY A 96 -11.03 10.44 10.82
N ILE A 97 -11.27 10.70 9.52
CA ILE A 97 -11.18 9.69 8.46
C ILE A 97 -10.13 10.11 7.43
N ILE A 98 -9.19 9.20 7.16
CA ILE A 98 -8.26 9.27 6.04
C ILE A 98 -8.62 8.16 5.07
N ALA A 99 -9.08 8.52 3.88
CA ALA A 99 -9.39 7.53 2.85
C ALA A 99 -8.11 6.77 2.45
N PHE A 100 -8.17 5.45 2.47
CA PHE A 100 -7.06 4.57 2.09
C PHE A 100 -7.00 4.40 0.57
N LYS A 101 -8.16 4.47 -0.09
CA LYS A 101 -8.33 4.33 -1.54
C LYS A 101 -8.85 5.61 -2.18
N THR A 102 -8.68 5.72 -3.48
CA THR A 102 -9.34 6.70 -4.35
C THR A 102 -10.76 6.25 -4.66
N GLU A 103 -11.56 7.12 -5.27
CA GLU A 103 -12.91 6.77 -5.75
C GLU A 103 -12.89 5.61 -6.76
N LYS A 104 -11.82 5.49 -7.56
CA LYS A 104 -11.58 4.37 -8.48
C LYS A 104 -11.17 3.08 -7.76
N GLY A 105 -11.04 3.10 -6.44
CA GLY A 105 -10.64 1.94 -5.64
C GLY A 105 -9.14 1.62 -5.64
N VAL A 106 -8.28 2.54 -6.10
CA VAL A 106 -6.81 2.41 -6.06
C VAL A 106 -6.28 2.92 -4.72
N ASN A 107 -5.30 2.27 -4.11
CA ASN A 107 -4.67 2.83 -2.91
C ASN A 107 -4.02 4.20 -3.20
N GLN A 108 -4.20 5.19 -2.32
CA GLN A 108 -3.72 6.56 -2.57
C GLN A 108 -2.19 6.67 -2.70
N LYS A 109 -1.43 5.85 -1.95
CA LYS A 109 0.04 5.80 -2.09
C LYS A 109 0.44 5.17 -3.43
N CYS A 110 -0.25 4.13 -3.86
CA CYS A 110 -0.06 3.51 -5.18
C CYS A 110 -0.31 4.56 -6.28
N GLU A 111 -1.45 5.26 -6.22
CA GLU A 111 -1.78 6.31 -7.19
C GLU A 111 -0.71 7.43 -7.21
N SER A 112 -0.27 7.88 -6.04
CA SER A 112 0.81 8.88 -5.95
C SER A 112 2.11 8.41 -6.61
N GLN A 113 2.51 7.16 -6.39
CA GLN A 113 3.67 6.56 -7.05
C GLN A 113 3.48 6.47 -8.56
N ILE A 114 2.30 6.04 -9.03
CA ILE A 114 1.94 5.98 -10.45
C ILE A 114 2.06 7.38 -11.09
N ARG A 115 1.45 8.40 -10.48
CA ARG A 115 1.51 9.78 -10.98
C ARG A 115 2.95 10.28 -11.08
N ARG A 116 3.82 9.94 -10.13
CA ARG A 116 5.25 10.29 -10.17
C ARG A 116 5.96 9.60 -11.33
N LEU A 117 5.72 8.31 -11.54
CA LEU A 117 6.32 7.55 -12.64
C LEU A 117 5.87 8.09 -13.99
N ASN A 118 4.57 8.33 -14.18
CA ASN A 118 4.03 8.85 -15.44
C ASN A 118 4.57 10.23 -15.85
N LYS A 119 5.04 11.05 -14.89
CA LYS A 119 5.68 12.35 -15.18
C LYS A 119 7.12 12.22 -15.68
N THR A 120 7.71 11.04 -15.56
CA THR A 120 9.10 10.79 -15.95
C THR A 120 9.11 9.89 -17.17
N ASP A 121 9.95 10.20 -18.13
CA ASP A 121 10.15 9.32 -19.29
C ASP A 121 10.66 7.93 -18.84
N VAL A 122 10.12 6.88 -19.44
CA VAL A 122 10.47 5.48 -19.15
C VAL A 122 11.98 5.22 -19.23
N GLY A 123 12.69 5.86 -20.16
CA GLY A 123 14.14 5.67 -20.36
C GLY A 123 14.99 6.25 -19.22
N LYS A 124 14.44 7.18 -18.42
CA LYS A 124 15.12 7.78 -17.27
C LYS A 124 14.85 7.03 -15.96
N LEU A 125 13.82 6.18 -15.93
CA LEU A 125 13.44 5.41 -14.75
C LEU A 125 14.33 4.17 -14.60
N LYS A 126 14.72 3.87 -13.36
CA LYS A 126 15.59 2.74 -13.04
C LYS A 126 14.76 1.55 -12.58
N PHE A 127 15.37 0.37 -12.59
CA PHE A 127 14.77 -0.87 -12.07
C PHE A 127 14.13 -0.69 -10.69
N LYS A 128 14.84 0.00 -9.78
CA LYS A 128 14.36 0.27 -8.41
C LYS A 128 13.04 1.06 -8.35
N ASP A 129 12.76 1.89 -9.36
CA ASP A 129 11.56 2.72 -9.39
C ASP A 129 10.33 1.84 -9.68
N PHE A 130 10.48 0.86 -10.56
CA PHE A 130 9.44 -0.14 -10.85
C PHE A 130 9.36 -1.21 -9.76
N ALA A 131 10.49 -1.72 -9.26
CA ALA A 131 10.52 -2.68 -8.15
C ALA A 131 9.90 -2.11 -6.86
N GLY A 132 10.01 -0.80 -6.66
CA GLY A 132 9.43 -0.08 -5.52
C GLY A 132 7.95 0.25 -5.65
N LEU A 133 7.36 0.12 -6.85
CA LEU A 133 5.94 0.41 -7.09
C LEU A 133 5.06 -0.74 -6.55
N LYS A 134 4.15 -0.41 -5.64
CA LYS A 134 3.30 -1.39 -4.93
C LYS A 134 1.85 -0.94 -4.85
N THR A 135 0.94 -1.90 -4.74
CA THR A 135 -0.51 -1.65 -4.55
C THR A 135 -0.89 -1.39 -3.09
N PHE A 136 0.03 -1.63 -2.14
CA PHE A 136 -0.20 -1.51 -0.69
C PHE A 136 -1.43 -2.28 -0.21
N GLY A 137 -1.52 -3.55 -0.61
CA GLY A 137 -2.64 -4.45 -0.30
C GLY A 137 -3.51 -4.72 -1.52
N LEU A 138 -4.73 -5.20 -1.26
CA LEU A 138 -5.72 -5.47 -2.29
C LEU A 138 -6.55 -4.23 -2.58
N ASP A 139 -6.67 -3.93 -3.87
CA ASP A 139 -7.41 -2.80 -4.42
C ASP A 139 -8.45 -3.26 -5.45
N GLY A 140 -9.21 -2.31 -6.02
CA GLY A 140 -10.30 -2.60 -6.95
C GLY A 140 -9.91 -3.40 -8.20
N PHE A 141 -8.62 -3.39 -8.58
CA PHE A 141 -8.11 -4.03 -9.79
C PHE A 141 -7.33 -5.31 -9.49
N SER A 142 -7.03 -5.61 -8.22
CA SER A 142 -6.21 -6.77 -7.81
C SER A 142 -6.81 -8.11 -8.25
N ARG A 143 -8.14 -8.19 -8.33
CA ARG A 143 -8.89 -9.37 -8.78
C ARG A 143 -9.65 -9.14 -10.08
N ALA A 144 -9.45 -8.00 -10.75
CA ALA A 144 -10.09 -7.75 -12.03
C ALA A 144 -9.63 -8.80 -13.05
N LYS A 145 -10.60 -9.36 -13.78
CA LYS A 145 -10.37 -10.31 -14.87
C LYS A 145 -10.20 -9.55 -16.18
N TYR A 146 -9.72 -10.27 -17.19
CA TYR A 146 -9.44 -9.72 -18.53
C TYR A 146 -10.65 -8.97 -19.10
N GLU A 147 -11.85 -9.55 -19.03
CA GLU A 147 -13.07 -8.98 -19.60
C GLU A 147 -13.39 -7.60 -19.03
N LYS A 148 -13.29 -7.48 -17.70
CA LYS A 148 -13.50 -6.20 -17.02
C LYS A 148 -12.41 -5.17 -17.37
N LEU A 149 -11.18 -5.63 -17.60
CA LEU A 149 -10.06 -4.74 -17.91
C LEU A 149 -10.18 -4.17 -19.33
N MET A 150 -10.74 -4.93 -20.27
CA MET A 150 -11.02 -4.46 -21.63
C MET A 150 -12.01 -3.29 -21.66
N GLU A 151 -12.93 -3.22 -20.71
CA GLU A 151 -13.88 -2.10 -20.60
C GLU A 151 -13.22 -0.81 -20.06
N ILE A 152 -12.01 -0.91 -19.50
CA ILE A 152 -11.33 0.19 -18.79
C ILE A 152 -10.10 0.69 -19.56
N VAL A 153 -9.36 -0.21 -20.19
CA VAL A 153 -8.10 0.09 -20.87
C VAL A 153 -8.37 0.33 -22.35
N GLU A 154 -7.75 1.36 -22.92
CA GLU A 154 -7.91 1.71 -24.33
C GLU A 154 -7.36 0.61 -25.26
N ASP A 155 -8.01 0.39 -26.41
CA ASP A 155 -7.66 -0.67 -27.37
C ASP A 155 -6.20 -0.60 -27.84
N GLU A 156 -5.65 0.60 -28.01
CA GLU A 156 -4.26 0.79 -28.41
C GLU A 156 -3.29 0.30 -27.33
N ASP A 157 -3.56 0.64 -26.07
CA ASP A 157 -2.78 0.19 -24.92
C ASP A 157 -2.87 -1.34 -24.75
N MET A 158 -4.05 -1.93 -24.99
CA MET A 158 -4.22 -3.38 -24.94
C MET A 158 -3.34 -4.09 -25.97
N LYS A 159 -3.37 -3.63 -27.24
CA LYS A 159 -2.53 -4.20 -28.30
C LYS A 159 -1.04 -4.11 -27.98
N MET A 160 -0.58 -2.99 -27.40
CA MET A 160 0.82 -2.85 -26.99
C MET A 160 1.21 -3.85 -25.90
N ILE A 161 0.30 -4.15 -24.96
CA ILE A 161 0.53 -5.12 -23.90
C ILE A 161 0.57 -6.55 -24.45
N GLU A 162 -0.39 -6.91 -25.30
CA GLU A 162 -0.44 -8.23 -25.94
C GLU A 162 0.78 -8.51 -26.82
N GLN A 163 1.30 -7.49 -27.52
CA GLN A 163 2.55 -7.59 -28.27
C GLN A 163 3.77 -7.77 -27.37
N ALA A 164 3.72 -7.25 -26.13
CA ALA A 164 4.84 -7.29 -25.20
C ALA A 164 4.97 -8.62 -24.42
N PHE A 165 3.89 -9.40 -24.31
CA PHE A 165 3.83 -10.61 -23.50
C PHE A 165 3.06 -11.74 -24.18
N ALA A 166 3.69 -12.90 -24.33
CA ALA A 166 3.00 -14.12 -24.78
C ALA A 166 2.20 -14.82 -23.67
N ASP A 167 2.53 -14.57 -22.39
CA ASP A 167 1.84 -15.17 -21.24
C ASP A 167 0.62 -14.33 -20.85
N GLU A 168 -0.57 -14.93 -20.91
CA GLU A 168 -1.85 -14.31 -20.54
C GLU A 168 -1.85 -13.74 -19.12
N LYS A 169 -1.16 -14.37 -18.16
CA LYS A 169 -1.07 -13.87 -16.79
C LYS A 169 -0.30 -12.56 -16.74
N LEU A 170 0.75 -12.42 -17.55
CA LEU A 170 1.54 -11.19 -17.64
C LEU A 170 0.75 -10.08 -18.35
N VAL A 171 -0.01 -10.42 -19.39
CA VAL A 171 -0.96 -9.51 -20.06
C VAL A 171 -1.96 -8.95 -19.04
N VAL A 172 -2.66 -9.82 -18.31
CA VAL A 172 -3.62 -9.41 -17.28
C VAL A 172 -2.96 -8.55 -16.20
N ASN A 173 -1.74 -8.88 -15.77
CA ASN A 173 -1.03 -8.08 -14.78
C ASN A 173 -0.67 -6.68 -15.29
N ALA A 174 -0.27 -6.56 -16.56
CA ALA A 174 0.00 -5.27 -17.18
C ALA A 174 -1.29 -4.46 -17.33
N LEU A 175 -2.37 -5.08 -17.81
CA LEU A 175 -3.69 -4.43 -17.91
C LEU A 175 -4.19 -3.92 -16.56
N ARG A 176 -4.00 -4.68 -15.47
CA ARG A 176 -4.34 -4.21 -14.12
C ARG A 176 -3.52 -3.00 -13.70
N TRP A 177 -2.26 -2.90 -14.11
CA TRP A 177 -1.45 -1.70 -13.84
C TRP A 177 -1.93 -0.51 -14.66
N THR A 178 -2.24 -0.71 -15.95
CA THR A 178 -2.80 0.32 -16.82
C THR A 178 -4.15 0.83 -16.33
N ALA A 179 -5.05 -0.08 -15.90
CA ALA A 179 -6.35 0.28 -15.33
C ALA A 179 -6.24 1.08 -14.01
N ARG A 180 -5.13 0.98 -13.28
CA ARG A 180 -4.83 1.86 -12.12
C ARG A 180 -4.34 3.25 -12.53
N GLY A 181 -4.11 3.46 -13.83
CA GLY A 181 -3.62 4.70 -14.41
C GLY A 181 -2.11 4.73 -14.68
N LEU A 182 -1.40 3.61 -14.62
CA LEU A 182 0.02 3.57 -15.02
C LEU A 182 0.14 3.59 -16.54
N ALA A 183 0.97 4.47 -17.10
CA ALA A 183 1.15 4.54 -18.55
C ALA A 183 1.58 3.17 -19.12
N VAL A 184 1.07 2.78 -20.29
CA VAL A 184 1.24 1.42 -20.84
C VAL A 184 2.70 0.96 -20.90
N GLY A 185 3.62 1.82 -21.37
CA GLY A 185 5.05 1.50 -21.41
C GLY A 185 5.65 1.27 -20.02
N HIS A 186 5.19 2.02 -19.01
CA HIS A 186 5.57 1.81 -17.62
C HIS A 186 4.96 0.53 -17.05
N ALA A 187 3.73 0.18 -17.41
CA ALA A 187 3.09 -1.07 -17.00
C ALA A 187 3.83 -2.30 -17.55
N VAL A 188 4.20 -2.28 -18.84
CA VAL A 188 5.04 -3.32 -19.45
C VAL A 188 6.39 -3.43 -18.71
N ARG A 189 7.07 -2.29 -18.47
CA ARG A 189 8.36 -2.29 -17.75
C ARG A 189 8.23 -2.79 -16.31
N LYS A 190 7.14 -2.46 -15.62
CA LYS A 190 6.82 -2.95 -14.27
C LYS A 190 6.67 -4.47 -14.24
N VAL A 191 5.88 -5.03 -15.14
CA VAL A 191 5.64 -6.48 -15.18
C VAL A 191 6.92 -7.24 -15.52
N LYS A 192 7.75 -6.73 -16.45
CA LYS A 192 9.09 -7.29 -16.73
C LYS A 192 10.00 -7.25 -15.49
N THR A 193 9.99 -6.14 -14.76
CA THR A 193 10.74 -5.97 -13.51
C THR A 193 10.30 -6.99 -12.45
N ASP A 194 8.99 -7.19 -12.28
CA ASP A 194 8.46 -8.17 -11.33
C ASP A 194 8.82 -9.60 -11.70
N LEU A 195 8.80 -9.93 -12.99
CA LEU A 195 9.21 -11.23 -13.51
C LEU A 195 10.69 -11.50 -13.21
N GLU A 196 11.56 -10.51 -13.42
CA GLU A 196 12.99 -10.61 -13.11
C GLU A 196 13.23 -10.84 -11.61
N ILE A 197 12.52 -10.11 -10.75
CA ILE A 197 12.57 -10.32 -9.29
C ILE A 197 12.13 -11.74 -8.93
N GLN A 198 11.03 -12.21 -9.52
CA GLN A 198 10.49 -13.55 -9.27
C GLN A 198 11.46 -14.65 -9.69
N GLN A 199 12.15 -14.48 -10.82
CA GLN A 199 13.15 -15.43 -11.32
C GLN A 199 14.38 -15.50 -10.40
N ASN A 200 14.82 -14.36 -9.85
CA ASN A 200 15.98 -14.30 -8.94
C ASN A 200 15.68 -14.75 -7.49
N MET A 201 14.40 -14.95 -7.13
CA MET A 201 13.99 -15.48 -5.83
C MET A 201 13.80 -17.00 -5.83
N ARG A 202 13.89 -17.65 -6.99
CA ARG A 202 13.84 -19.11 -7.14
C ARG A 202 15.24 -19.70 -7.10
#